data_AF-A0AAU3DLT7-F1
#
_entry.id   AF-A0AAU3DLT7-F1
#
_cell.length_a   1.000
_cell.length_b   1.000
_cell.length_c   1.000
_cell.angle_alpha   90.00
_cell.angle_beta   90.00
_cell.angle_gamma   90.00
#
_symmetry.space_group_name_H-M   'P 1'
#
loop_
_entity.id
_entity.type
_entity.pdbx_description
1 polymer ?
#
loop_
_entity_poly.entity_id
_entity_poly.type
_entity_poly.pdbx_seq_one_letter_code
_entity_poly.pdbx_strand_id
1 'polypeptide(L)'
;MLLPTPADLRAALSRYADAVIEDERRSTPDTVRQREDTAYTLCVMTGVSDVREALSTADALLHRGGPAAEPGRVDPSDAVPV
;
A
#
# COMPACT_ATOMS: atom_id res chain seq x y z
N MET A 1 18.99 3.25 5.38
CA MET A 1 17.77 2.85 4.64
C MET A 1 16.64 3.69 5.17
N LEU A 2 16.03 4.53 4.33
CA LEU A 2 14.89 5.36 4.69
C LEU A 2 13.68 4.43 4.79
N LEU A 3 13.06 4.32 5.97
CA LEU A 3 11.84 3.53 6.14
C LEU A 3 10.73 4.17 5.26
N PRO A 4 10.04 3.39 4.41
CA PRO A 4 8.99 3.95 3.56
C PRO A 4 7.86 4.51 4.42
N THR A 5 7.30 5.66 4.03
CA THR A 5 6.12 6.18 4.73
C THR A 5 4.90 5.30 4.40
N PRO A 6 3.86 5.29 5.26
CA PRO A 6 2.63 4.57 4.95
C PRO A 6 1.91 5.12 3.70
N ALA A 7 2.21 6.34 3.24
CA ALA A 7 1.72 6.86 1.96
C ALA A 7 2.48 6.22 0.78
N ASP A 8 3.81 6.11 0.88
CA ASP A 8 4.64 5.45 -0.13
C ASP A 8 4.23 3.98 -0.32
N LEU A 9 4.01 3.26 0.78
CA LEU A 9 3.55 1.87 0.75
C LEU A 9 2.20 1.72 0.04
N ARG A 10 1.21 2.58 0.35
CA ARG A 10 -0.09 2.56 -0.34
C ARG A 10 0.04 2.87 -1.84
N ALA A 11 0.90 3.83 -2.19
CA ALA A 11 1.15 4.17 -3.59
C ALA A 11 1.84 3.02 -4.35
N ALA A 12 2.78 2.32 -3.71
CA ALA A 12 3.43 1.14 -4.29
C ALA A 12 2.45 -0.02 -4.49
N LEU A 13 1.58 -0.29 -3.51
CA LEU A 13 0.54 -1.31 -3.61
C LEU A 13 -0.45 -1.02 -4.76
N SER A 14 -0.87 0.23 -4.90
CA SER A 14 -1.77 0.65 -5.98
C SER A 14 -1.14 0.43 -7.35
N ARG A 15 0.14 0.82 -7.53
CA ARG A 15 0.87 0.59 -8.78
C ARG A 15 1.06 -0.89 -9.10
N TYR A 16 1.36 -1.71 -8.09
CA TYR A 16 1.47 -3.16 -8.27
C TYR A 16 0.13 -3.77 -8.72
N ALA A 17 -0.98 -3.37 -8.11
CA ALA A 17 -2.31 -3.83 -8.50
C ALA A 17 -2.65 -3.46 -9.95
N ASP A 18 -2.37 -2.22 -10.35
CA ASP A 18 -2.60 -1.74 -11.72
C ASP A 18 -1.77 -2.54 -12.74
N ALA A 19 -0.49 -2.79 -12.42
CA ALA A 19 0.39 -3.60 -13.25
C ALA A 19 -0.06 -5.06 -13.39
N VAL A 20 -0.56 -5.68 -12.31
CA VAL A 20 -1.16 -7.03 -12.36
C VAL A 20 -2.40 -7.04 -13.25
N ILE A 21 -3.29 -6.06 -13.10
CA ILE A 21 -4.51 -5.96 -13.90
C ILE A 21 -4.18 -5.81 -15.39
N GLU A 22 -3.18 -4.99 -15.74
CA GLU A 22 -2.81 -4.80 -17.15
C GLU A 22 -2.09 -6.03 -17.73
N ASP A 23 -1.24 -6.71 -16.97
CA ASP A 23 -0.63 -7.98 -17.38
C ASP A 23 -1.69 -9.08 -17.58
N GLU A 24 -2.68 -9.18 -16.69
CA GLU A 24 -3.80 -10.12 -16.84
C GLU A 24 -4.68 -9.80 -18.05
N ARG A 25 -4.88 -8.52 -18.37
CA ARG A 25 -5.64 -8.08 -19.56
C ARG A 25 -4.88 -8.33 -20.85
N ARG A 26 -3.59 -8.03 -20.87
CA ARG A 26 -2.70 -8.18 -22.03
C ARG A 26 -1.30 -8.54 -21.55
N SER A 27 -1.05 -9.84 -21.46
CA SER A 27 0.27 -10.30 -21.09
C SER A 27 1.22 -10.09 -22.27
N THR A 28 2.16 -9.16 -22.07
CA THR A 28 3.18 -8.75 -23.02
C THR A 28 4.50 -8.63 -22.27
N PRO A 29 5.65 -8.66 -22.96
CA PRO A 29 6.95 -8.51 -22.29
C PRO A 29 7.08 -7.23 -21.48
N ASP A 30 6.38 -6.16 -21.89
CA ASP A 30 6.38 -4.87 -21.20
C ASP A 30 5.53 -4.91 -19.91
N THR A 31 4.31 -5.44 -19.99
CA THR A 31 3.40 -5.57 -18.84
C THR A 31 3.93 -6.55 -17.79
N VAL A 32 4.56 -7.65 -18.23
CA VAL A 32 5.27 -8.58 -17.33
C VAL A 32 6.41 -7.86 -16.61
N ARG A 33 7.25 -7.11 -17.34
CA ARG A 33 8.35 -6.34 -16.75
C ARG A 33 7.84 -5.29 -15.76
N GLN A 34 6.73 -4.61 -16.06
CA GLN A 34 6.15 -3.60 -15.17
C GLN A 34 5.62 -4.23 -13.87
N ARG A 35 5.01 -5.41 -13.96
CA ARG A 35 4.58 -6.21 -12.80
C ARG A 35 5.78 -6.67 -11.96
N GLU A 36 6.86 -7.11 -12.59
CA GLU A 36 8.09 -7.53 -11.90
C GLU A 36 8.81 -6.36 -11.20
N ASP A 37 8.88 -5.19 -11.84
CA ASP A 37 9.50 -3.98 -11.28
C ASP A 37 8.76 -3.46 -10.04
N THR A 38 7.42 -3.44 -10.12
CA THR A 38 6.58 -3.04 -8.98
C THR A 38 6.64 -4.07 -7.85
N ALA A 39 6.70 -5.37 -8.16
CA ALA A 39 6.94 -6.42 -7.17
C ALA A 39 8.31 -6.25 -6.49
N TYR A 40 9.37 -6.02 -7.27
CA TYR A 40 10.72 -5.80 -6.74
C TYR A 40 10.78 -4.59 -5.82
N THR A 41 10.12 -3.49 -6.21
CA THR A 41 10.01 -2.30 -5.37
C THR A 41 9.34 -2.60 -4.03
N LEU A 42 8.24 -3.37 -4.03
CA LEU A 42 7.57 -3.80 -2.79
C LEU A 42 8.50 -4.64 -1.90
N CYS A 43 9.22 -5.60 -2.50
CA CYS A 43 10.21 -6.42 -1.80
C CYS A 43 11.29 -5.56 -1.13
N VAL A 44 11.87 -4.59 -1.84
CA VAL A 44 12.87 -3.66 -1.29
C VAL A 44 12.30 -2.78 -0.17
N MET A 45 11.08 -2.25 -0.34
CA MET A 45 10.42 -1.41 0.67
C MET A 45 10.12 -2.17 1.97
N THR A 46 9.80 -3.46 1.86
CA THR A 46 9.42 -4.30 3.00
C THR A 46 10.56 -5.12 3.57
N GLY A 47 11.69 -5.20 2.86
CA GLY A 47 12.90 -5.91 3.28
C GLY A 47 12.83 -7.44 3.09
N VAL A 48 11.93 -7.92 2.23
CA VAL A 48 11.75 -9.35 1.94
C VAL A 48 12.05 -9.62 0.46
N SER A 49 12.15 -10.90 0.07
CA SER A 49 12.49 -11.29 -1.30
C SER A 49 11.33 -11.88 -2.10
N ASP A 50 10.23 -12.25 -1.44
CA ASP A 50 9.03 -12.78 -2.07
C ASP A 50 7.91 -11.74 -2.11
N VAL A 51 7.19 -11.66 -3.23
CA VAL A 51 6.13 -10.66 -3.41
C VAL A 51 4.91 -10.92 -2.52
N ARG A 52 4.56 -12.18 -2.26
CA ARG A 52 3.43 -12.52 -1.39
C ARG A 52 3.79 -12.18 0.07
N GLU A 53 5.02 -12.46 0.48
CA GLU A 53 5.55 -12.00 1.77
C GLU A 53 5.60 -10.47 1.86
N ALA A 54 5.99 -9.78 0.78
CA ALA A 54 6.05 -8.33 0.73
C ALA A 54 4.65 -7.72 0.90
N LEU A 55 3.63 -8.28 0.24
CA LEU A 55 2.24 -7.84 0.42
C LEU A 55 1.77 -8.01 1.86
N SER A 56 2.04 -9.16 2.48
CA SER A 56 1.65 -9.41 3.88
C SER A 56 2.40 -8.50 4.86
N THR A 57 3.68 -8.23 4.59
CA THR A 57 4.50 -7.33 5.41
C THR A 57 4.03 -5.88 5.25
N ALA A 58 3.73 -5.44 4.04
CA ALA A 58 3.18 -4.11 3.76
C ALA A 58 1.84 -3.92 4.47
N ASP A 59 0.94 -4.90 4.44
CA ASP A 59 -0.33 -4.85 5.15
C ASP A 59 -0.12 -4.72 6.68
N ALA A 60 0.76 -5.53 7.26
CA ALA A 60 1.10 -5.44 8.69
C ALA A 60 1.72 -4.09 9.06
N LEU A 61 2.59 -3.51 8.22
CA LEU A 61 3.17 -2.18 8.42
C LEU A 61 2.10 -1.09 8.35
N LEU A 62 1.16 -1.18 7.39
CA LEU A 62 0.05 -0.25 7.25
C LEU A 62 -0.97 -0.37 8.39
N HIS A 63 -1.15 -1.56 8.97
CA HIS A 63 -2.01 -1.77 10.13
C HIS A 63 -1.37 -1.21 11.42
N ARG A 64 -0.04 -1.33 11.57
CA ARG A 64 0.72 -0.77 12.69
C ARG A 64 0.91 0.75 12.60
N GLY A 65 1.04 1.28 11.39
CA GLY A 65 1.13 2.71 11.10
C GLY A 65 -0.19 3.34 10.65
N GLY A 66 -1.30 2.60 10.77
CA GLY A 66 -2.64 3.18 10.67
C GLY A 66 -2.76 4.29 11.71
N PRO A 67 -3.61 5.31 11.49
CA PRO A 67 -3.73 6.38 12.46
C PRO A 67 -4.03 5.71 13.81
N ALA A 68 -3.10 5.84 14.76
CA ALA A 68 -3.50 5.82 16.16
C ALA A 68 -4.72 6.75 16.17
N ALA A 69 -5.88 6.21 16.54
CA ALA A 69 -7.11 6.98 16.56
C ALA A 69 -6.80 8.31 17.22
N GLU A 70 -6.72 9.38 16.44
CA GLU A 70 -6.64 10.73 16.97
C GLU A 70 -7.96 10.88 17.74
N PRO A 71 -7.96 10.93 19.09
CA PRO A 71 -9.17 11.18 19.84
C PRO A 71 -9.38 12.69 19.76
N GLY A 72 -9.80 13.16 18.59
CA GLY A 72 -9.56 14.56 18.22
C GLY A 72 -10.48 15.09 17.14
N ARG A 73 -11.65 14.47 16.92
CA ARG A 73 -12.78 15.20 16.36
C ARG A 73 -14.03 14.85 17.15
N VAL A 74 -14.13 15.45 18.33
CA VAL A 74 -15.43 15.82 18.86
C VAL A 74 -16.02 16.82 17.86
N ASP A 75 -17.04 16.42 17.12
CA ASP A 75 -17.94 17.38 16.49
C ASP A 75 -18.93 17.80 17.59
N PRO A 76 -18.87 19.03 18.14
CA PRO A 76 -19.90 19.56 19.02
C PRO A 76 -21.12 19.99 18.18
N SER A 77 -21.71 19.05 17.46
CA SER A 77 -22.99 19.25 16.76
C SER A 77 -24.07 18.34 17.36
N ASP A 78 -24.13 18.32 18.70
CA ASP A 78 -25.35 18.01 19.45
C ASP A 78 -25.66 19.21 20.35
N ALA A 79 -26.03 20.31 19.70
CA ALA A 79 -26.58 21.48 20.34
C ALA A 79 -27.75 21.99 19.48
N VAL A 80 -28.85 21.24 19.54
CA VAL A 80 -30.18 21.78 19.26
C VAL A 80 -30.97 21.64 20.57
N PRO A 81 -31.25 22.74 21.29
CA PRO A 81 -32.21 22.69 22.39
C PRO A 81 -33.63 22.56 21.79
N VAL A 82 -34.41 21.64 22.34
CA VAL A 82 -35.87 21.55 22.16
C VAL A 82 -36.58 22.54 23.08
#